data_AF-A0A6G4CK44-F1
#
_entry.id   AF-A0A6G4CK44-F1
#
_cell.length_a   1.000
_cell.length_b   1.000
_cell.length_c   1.000
_cell.angle_alpha   90.00
_cell.angle_beta   90.00
_cell.angle_gamma   90.00
#
_symmetry.space_group_name_H-M   'P 1'
#
loop_
_entity.id
_entity.type
_entity.pdbx_description
1 polymer ?
#
loop_
_entity_poly.entity_id
_entity_poly.type
_entity_poly.pdbx_seq_one_letter_code
_entity_poly.pdbx_strand_id
1 'polypeptide(L)' 'DLERGVSTHNEDEARLNRRMCEVAERIIVVTDSSKFNRSSLHKIIDTQRIDMIIVDEGIPADSLEGLRKAGVEVILVGE' A
#
# COMPACT_ATOMS: atom_id res chain seq x y z
N ASP A 1 6.36 0.47 4.95
CA ASP A 1 7.34 1.57 4.85
C ASP A 1 6.86 2.48 3.72
N LEU A 2 6.56 3.74 4.05
CA LEU A 2 5.98 4.70 3.10
C LEU A 2 6.94 5.02 1.94
N GLU A 3 8.25 4.85 2.12
CA GLU A 3 9.24 5.07 1.06
C GLU A 3 9.33 3.86 0.11
N ARG A 4 9.04 2.65 0.61
CA ARG A 4 9.15 1.41 -0.18
C ARG A 4 7.87 0.99 -0.87
N GLY A 5 6.72 1.52 -0.47
CA GLY A 5 5.41 1.20 -1.06
C GLY A 5 5.01 -0.26 -0.88
N VAL A 6 4.21 -0.80 -1.81
CA VAL A 6 3.73 -2.18 -1.74
C VAL A 6 4.80 -3.14 -2.25
N SER A 7 5.01 -4.25 -1.55
CA SER A 7 5.99 -5.27 -1.94
C SER A 7 5.51 -6.67 -1.59
N THR A 8 6.01 -7.67 -2.31
CA THR A 8 5.76 -9.10 -2.07
C THR A 8 7.06 -9.90 -2.12
N HIS A 9 7.02 -11.11 -1.58
CA HIS A 9 8.12 -12.07 -1.60
C HIS A 9 8.15 -12.89 -2.90
N ASN A 10 7.08 -12.86 -3.70
CA ASN A 10 6.96 -13.59 -4.95
C ASN A 10 7.24 -12.68 -6.16
N GLU A 11 8.28 -13.01 -6.93
CA GLU A 11 8.67 -12.23 -8.11
C GLU A 11 7.60 -12.19 -9.20
N ASP A 12 6.96 -13.32 -9.49
CA ASP A 12 5.95 -13.43 -10.54
C ASP A 12 4.70 -12.62 -10.21
N GLU A 13 4.26 -12.67 -8.95
CA GLU A 13 3.19 -11.83 -8.43
C GLU A 13 3.54 -10.34 -8.56
N ALA A 14 4.75 -9.96 -8.15
CA ALA A 14 5.18 -8.57 -8.24
C ALA A 14 5.21 -8.06 -9.68
N ARG A 15 5.68 -8.90 -10.62
CA ARG A 15 5.73 -8.56 -12.04
C ARG A 15 4.34 -8.40 -12.64
N LEU A 16 3.41 -9.29 -12.31
CA LEU A 16 2.02 -9.21 -12.79
C LEU A 16 1.33 -7.96 -12.23
N ASN A 17 1.37 -7.76 -10.91
CA ASN A 17 0.69 -6.64 -10.25
C ASN A 17 1.26 -5.28 -10.69
N ARG A 18 2.56 -5.19 -10.99
CA ARG A 18 3.16 -3.99 -11.62
C ARG A 18 2.48 -3.63 -12.93
N ARG A 19 2.33 -4.60 -13.83
CA ARG A 19 1.67 -4.40 -15.13
C ARG A 19 0.20 -4.00 -14.96
N MET A 20 -0.50 -4.59 -14.00
CA MET A 20 -1.87 -4.20 -13.66
C MET A 20 -1.91 -2.73 -13.20
N CYS A 21 -0.99 -2.31 -12.33
CA CYS A 21 -0.89 -0.94 -11.85
C CYS A 21 -0.44 0.09 -12.92
N GLU A 22 0.23 -0.35 -13.99
CA GLU A 22 0.62 0.53 -15.11
C GLU A 22 -0.58 0.98 -15.95
N VAL A 23 -1.62 0.14 -16.04
CA VAL A 23 -2.81 0.41 -16.88
C VAL A 23 -4.06 0.75 -16.09
N ALA A 24 -4.04 0.60 -14.77
CA ALA A 24 -5.18 0.92 -13.91
C ALA A 24 -5.40 2.43 -13.84
N GLU A 25 -6.66 2.85 -14.01
CA GLU A 25 -7.08 4.23 -13.76
C GLU A 25 -7.10 4.59 -12.28
N ARG A 26 -7.30 3.59 -11.41
CA ARG A 26 -7.33 3.74 -9.97
C ARG A 26 -6.70 2.54 -9.27
N ILE A 27 -5.89 2.81 -8.26
CA ILE A 27 -5.10 1.85 -7.50
C ILE A 27 -5.52 1.90 -6.04
N ILE A 28 -6.20 0.84 -5.62
CA ILE A 28 -6.71 0.67 -4.26
C ILE A 28 -5.98 -0.51 -3.62
N VAL A 29 -5.37 -0.28 -2.46
CA VAL A 29 -4.70 -1.33 -1.68
C VAL A 29 -5.54 -1.69 -0.48
N VAL A 30 -5.85 -2.97 -0.34
CA VAL A 30 -6.49 -3.53 0.85
C VAL A 30 -5.44 -4.31 1.62
N THR A 31 -5.21 -3.96 2.88
CA THR A 31 -4.19 -4.62 3.69
C THR A 31 -4.51 -4.53 5.18
N ASP A 32 -3.90 -5.40 5.96
CA ASP A 32 -3.98 -5.33 7.43
C ASP A 32 -2.82 -4.50 8.00
N SER A 33 -3.02 -3.98 9.21
CA SER A 33 -2.05 -3.15 9.92
C SER A 33 -0.72 -3.88 10.19
N SER A 34 -0.70 -5.21 10.25
CA SER A 34 0.51 -6.00 10.46
C SER A 34 1.48 -5.94 9.26
N LYS A 35 1.06 -5.43 8.11
CA LYS A 35 1.91 -5.22 6.92
C LYS A 35 2.64 -3.88 6.92
N PHE A 36 2.26 -2.94 7.79
CA PHE A 36 2.94 -1.66 7.90
C PHE A 36 4.34 -1.82 8.50
N ASN A 37 5.25 -0.93 8.09
CA ASN A 37 6.67 -0.97 8.46
C ASN A 37 7.39 -2.29 8.15
N ARG A 38 6.83 -3.10 7.26
CA ARG A 38 7.47 -4.28 6.66
C ARG A 38 7.69 -4.03 5.18
N SER A 39 8.71 -4.69 4.63
CA SER A 39 8.94 -4.71 3.18
C SER A 39 9.47 -6.08 2.76
N SER A 40 9.17 -6.46 1.54
CA SER A 40 9.67 -7.68 0.90
C SER A 40 10.63 -7.33 -0.23
N LEU A 41 11.29 -8.34 -0.79
CA LEU A 41 12.33 -8.16 -1.81
C LEU A 41 11.80 -7.50 -3.09
N HIS A 42 10.59 -7.87 -3.54
CA HIS A 42 10.05 -7.41 -4.81
C HIS A 42 9.04 -6.28 -4.60
N LYS A 43 9.42 -5.05 -4.93
CA LYS A 43 8.54 -3.88 -4.93
C LYS A 43 7.51 -3.98 -6.06
N ILE A 44 6.25 -3.65 -5.80
CA ILE A 44 5.16 -3.62 -6.77
C ILE A 44 4.91 -2.17 -7.19
N ILE A 45 4.66 -1.28 -6.25
CA ILE A 45 4.30 0.11 -6.56
C ILE A 45 4.76 1.07 -5.46
N ASP A 46 5.12 2.28 -5.85
CA ASP A 46 5.36 3.41 -4.95
C ASP A 46 4.07 3.86 -4.25
N THR A 47 4.20 4.30 -3.00
CA THR A 47 3.08 4.81 -2.20
C THR A 47 2.37 5.98 -2.88
N GLN A 48 3.12 6.84 -3.57
CA GLN A 48 2.60 8.04 -4.26
C GLN A 48 1.70 7.72 -5.47
N ARG A 49 1.71 6.47 -5.95
CA ARG A 49 0.83 6.03 -7.04
C ARG A 49 -0.45 5.36 -6.52
N ILE A 50 -0.61 5.21 -5.21
CA ILE A 50 -1.80 4.61 -4.59
C ILE A 50 -2.83 5.70 -4.37
N ASP A 51 -4.06 5.49 -4.85
CA ASP A 51 -5.15 6.44 -4.65
C ASP A 51 -5.82 6.26 -3.29
N MET A 52 -5.97 5.00 -2.85
CA MET A 52 -6.67 4.66 -1.61
C MET A 52 -6.06 3.44 -0.92
N ILE A 53 -6.03 3.47 0.40
CA ILE A 53 -5.73 2.34 1.27
C ILE A 53 -6.91 2.03 2.18
N ILE A 54 -7.32 0.77 2.22
CA ILE A 54 -8.29 0.23 3.16
C ILE A 54 -7.53 -0.63 4.17
N VAL A 55 -7.63 -0.28 5.45
CA VAL A 55 -6.85 -0.90 6.53
C VAL A 55 -7.65 -0.98 7.82
N ASP A 56 -7.36 -1.95 8.67
CA ASP A 56 -7.91 -2.00 10.02
C ASP A 56 -7.37 -0.88 10.94
N GLU A 57 -8.04 -0.67 12.07
CA GLU A 57 -7.72 0.38 13.05
C GLU A 57 -6.34 0.21 13.73
N GLY A 58 -5.67 -0.92 13.55
CA GLY A 58 -4.34 -1.19 14.12
C GLY A 58 -3.19 -0.48 13.41
N ILE A 59 -3.45 0.31 12.35
CA ILE A 59 -2.41 1.02 11.60
C ILE A 59 -1.59 1.96 12.51
N PRO A 60 -0.23 1.95 12.42
CA PRO A 60 0.59 2.88 13.18
C PRO A 60 0.25 4.35 12.86
N ALA A 61 0.11 5.19 13.89
CA ALA A 61 -0.29 6.59 13.74
C ALA A 61 0.60 7.37 12.74
N ASP A 62 1.93 7.18 12.82
CA ASP A 62 2.89 7.82 11.91
C ASP A 62 2.68 7.40 10.45
N SER A 63 2.30 6.14 10.23
CA SER A 63 2.00 5.63 8.88
C SER A 63 0.70 6.23 8.36
N LEU A 64 -0.35 6.31 9.19
CA LEU A 64 -1.63 6.92 8.84
C LEU A 64 -1.45 8.41 8.50
N GLU A 65 -0.70 9.15 9.31
CA GLU A 65 -0.42 10.56 9.08
C GLU A 65 0.40 10.75 7.80
N GLY A 66 1.43 9.92 7.59
CA GLY A 66 2.26 9.99 6.39
C GLY A 66 1.50 9.68 5.11
N LEU A 67 0.59 8.70 5.11
CA LEU A 67 -0.30 8.41 3.97
C LEU A 67 -1.20 9.60 3.63
N ARG A 68 -1.84 10.18 4.64
CA ARG A 68 -2.71 11.36 4.44
C ARG A 68 -1.92 12.56 3.92
N LYS A 69 -0.70 12.80 4.42
CA LYS A 69 0.19 13.84 3.92
C LYS A 69 0.63 13.60 2.47
N ALA A 70 0.77 12.34 2.07
CA ALA A 70 1.07 11.96 0.69
C ALA A 70 -0.13 12.07 -0.26
N GLY A 71 -1.32 12.47 0.23
CA GLY A 71 -2.53 12.61 -0.56
C GLY A 71 -3.28 11.29 -0.80
N VAL A 72 -2.89 10.21 -0.12
CA VAL A 72 -3.55 8.91 -0.23
C VAL A 72 -4.81 8.91 0.63
N GLU A 73 -5.95 8.52 0.06
CA GLU A 73 -7.18 8.33 0.79
C GLU A 73 -7.05 7.11 1.72
N VAL A 74 -7.40 7.24 3.00
CA VAL A 74 -7.31 6.12 3.95
C VAL A 74 -8.67 5.84 4.57
N ILE A 75 -9.18 4.63 4.34
CA ILE A 75 -10.38 4.09 4.96
C ILE A 75 -9.95 3.16 6.10
N LEU A 76 -10.39 3.48 7.32
CA LEU A 76 -10.24 2.61 8.47
C LEU A 76 -11.47 1.70 8.58
N VAL A 77 -11.24 0.42 8.81
CA VAL A 77 -12.29 -0.59 9.00
C VAL A 77 -12.16 -1.20 10.40
N GLY A 78 -13.20 -1.02 11.21
CA GLY A 78 -13.36 -1.58 12.56
C GLY A 78 -14.79 -2.07 12.77
N GLU A 79 -15.09 -2.67 13.92
CA GLU A 79 -16.47 -3.02 14.30
C GLU A 79 -17.36 -1.79 14.55
#